data_AF-A0A849WMS1-F1
#
_entry.id   AF-A0A849WMS1-F1
#
_cell.length_a   1.000
_cell.length_b   1.000
_cell.length_c   1.000
_cell.angle_alpha   90.00
_cell.angle_beta   90.00
_cell.angle_gamma   90.00
#
_symmetry.space_group_name_H-M   'P 1'
#
loop_
_entity.id
_entity.type
_entity.pdbx_description
1 polymer ?
#
loop_
_entity_poly.entity_id
_entity_poly.type
_entity_poly.pdbx_seq_one_letter_code
_entity_poly.pdbx_strand_id
1 'polypeptide(L)'
;EPVKLSSQAPIPGEFLVLMGHPSGLPLKVAGNAHVRKIEDGFFVATTDSYGGNSGSPVFKANTLEVAGILVRGDQDYDFDYAKQCVASKVCEEDKCRGEDITLIEFIQKALAQQTQTPVTNTPQQP
;
A
#
# COMPACT_ATOMS: atom_id res chain seq x y z
N GLU A 1 19.31 -2.70 -9.11
CA GLU A 1 18.57 -3.97 -8.98
C GLU A 1 17.07 -3.67 -8.88
N PRO A 2 16.18 -4.59 -9.29
CA PRO A 2 14.75 -4.46 -9.02
C PRO A 2 14.46 -4.36 -7.51
N VAL A 3 13.31 -3.80 -7.17
CA VAL A 3 12.86 -3.75 -5.77
C VAL A 3 12.68 -5.16 -5.21
N LYS A 4 13.11 -5.39 -3.97
CA LYS A 4 12.99 -6.70 -3.31
C LYS A 4 11.59 -6.86 -2.72
N LEU A 5 10.97 -8.01 -2.99
CA LEU A 5 9.67 -8.37 -2.43
C LEU A 5 9.89 -9.20 -1.15
N SER A 6 9.23 -8.83 -0.06
CA SER A 6 9.38 -9.54 1.21
C SER A 6 8.94 -11.00 1.07
N SER A 7 9.73 -11.94 1.57
CA SER A 7 9.34 -13.35 1.67
C SER A 7 8.55 -13.66 2.95
N GLN A 8 8.52 -12.72 3.88
CA GLN A 8 7.83 -12.83 5.16
C GLN A 8 6.62 -11.91 5.17
N ALA A 9 5.49 -12.43 5.64
CA ALA A 9 4.32 -11.62 5.90
C ALA A 9 4.65 -10.51 6.93
N PRO A 10 4.00 -9.35 6.85
CA PRO A 10 4.07 -8.36 7.91
C PRO A 10 3.37 -8.88 9.17
N ILE A 11 3.79 -8.40 10.34
CA ILE A 11 3.14 -8.70 11.64
C ILE A 11 2.64 -7.43 12.33
N PRO A 12 1.60 -7.49 13.18
CA PRO A 12 1.14 -6.33 13.94
C PRO A 12 2.27 -5.65 14.72
N GLY A 13 2.29 -4.32 14.70
CA GLY A 13 3.33 -3.47 15.27
C GLY A 13 4.59 -3.32 14.41
N GLU A 14 4.73 -4.06 13.30
CA GLU A 14 5.88 -3.90 12.41
C GLU A 14 5.84 -2.53 11.71
N PHE A 15 6.97 -1.83 11.73
CA PHE A 15 7.10 -0.50 11.12
C PHE A 15 7.18 -0.56 9.59
N LEU A 16 6.58 0.43 8.96
CA LEU A 16 6.38 0.51 7.53
C LEU A 16 6.78 1.88 6.98
N VAL A 17 7.17 1.88 5.71
CA VAL A 17 7.38 3.09 4.92
C VAL A 17 6.49 3.04 3.68
N LEU A 18 5.66 4.07 3.46
CA LEU A 18 4.91 4.26 2.23
C LEU A 18 5.67 5.24 1.33
N MET A 19 5.78 4.91 0.04
CA MET A 19 6.34 5.80 -0.98
C MET A 19 5.39 5.88 -2.17
N GLY A 20 4.80 7.06 -2.40
CA GLY A 20 3.73 7.22 -3.38
C GLY A 20 3.50 8.66 -3.83
N HIS A 21 2.48 8.84 -4.67
CA HIS A 21 2.11 10.12 -5.28
C HIS A 21 0.70 10.55 -4.83
N PRO A 22 0.51 10.92 -3.55
CA PRO A 22 -0.79 11.36 -3.03
C PRO A 22 -1.32 12.52 -3.86
N SER A 23 -2.58 12.44 -4.29
CA SER A 23 -3.28 13.55 -4.97
C SER A 23 -2.53 14.13 -6.18
N GLY A 24 -1.70 13.31 -6.85
CA GLY A 24 -0.87 13.74 -7.99
C GLY A 24 0.34 14.59 -7.61
N LEU A 25 0.66 14.72 -6.33
CA LEU A 25 1.85 15.38 -5.85
C LEU A 25 3.11 14.59 -6.24
N PRO A 26 4.29 15.25 -6.28
CA PRO A 26 5.56 14.55 -6.33
C PRO A 26 5.70 13.50 -5.22
N LEU A 27 6.61 12.55 -5.42
CA LEU A 27 6.86 11.46 -4.49
C LEU A 27 6.93 11.93 -3.02
N LYS A 28 6.00 11.46 -2.19
CA LYS A 28 6.03 11.60 -0.73
C LYS A 28 6.50 10.30 -0.11
N VAL A 29 7.34 10.42 0.91
CA VAL A 29 7.83 9.31 1.74
C VAL A 29 7.26 9.48 3.15
N ALA A 30 6.51 8.50 3.63
CA ALA A 30 5.91 8.48 4.97
C ALA A 30 6.46 7.29 5.76
N GLY A 31 7.26 7.54 6.80
CA GLY A 31 8.12 6.53 7.45
C GLY A 31 7.78 6.12 8.89
N ASN A 32 6.65 6.57 9.44
CA ASN A 32 6.25 6.27 10.83
C ASN A 32 4.99 5.41 10.92
N ALA A 33 4.66 4.70 9.84
CA ALA A 33 3.49 3.82 9.83
C ALA A 33 3.81 2.48 10.49
N HIS A 34 2.77 1.77 10.94
CA HIS A 34 2.91 0.41 11.44
C HIS A 34 1.68 -0.42 11.11
N VAL A 35 1.86 -1.74 11.12
CA VAL A 35 0.78 -2.71 10.90
C VAL A 35 -0.15 -2.75 12.11
N ARG A 36 -1.44 -2.50 11.91
CA ARG A 36 -2.45 -2.58 12.99
C ARG A 36 -2.93 -4.01 13.18
N LYS A 37 -3.33 -4.67 12.09
CA LYS A 37 -3.86 -6.04 12.08
C LYS A 37 -3.70 -6.69 10.72
N ILE A 38 -3.70 -8.02 10.73
CA ILE A 38 -3.68 -8.85 9.53
C ILE A 38 -5.10 -9.37 9.27
N GLU A 39 -5.51 -9.32 8.01
CA GLU A 39 -6.78 -9.83 7.51
C GLU A 39 -6.51 -10.84 6.37
N ASP A 40 -7.55 -11.50 5.87
CA ASP A 40 -7.38 -12.42 4.75
C ASP A 40 -7.01 -11.65 3.46
N GLY A 41 -5.74 -11.81 3.05
CA GLY A 41 -5.20 -11.24 1.83
C GLY A 41 -4.71 -9.78 1.89
N PHE A 42 -4.91 -9.10 3.00
CA PHE A 42 -4.41 -7.74 3.19
C PHE A 42 -4.09 -7.50 4.66
N PHE A 43 -3.40 -6.40 4.94
CA PHE A 43 -3.22 -5.93 6.31
C PHE A 43 -3.67 -4.48 6.40
N VAL A 44 -4.12 -4.10 7.59
CA VAL A 44 -4.49 -2.72 7.90
C VAL A 44 -3.29 -2.03 8.54
N ALA A 45 -2.95 -0.83 8.10
CA ALA A 45 -1.86 -0.03 8.67
C ALA A 45 -2.28 1.40 9.00
N THR A 46 -1.41 2.09 9.74
CA THR A 46 -1.50 3.51 10.08
C THR A 46 -0.84 4.42 9.03
N THR A 47 -0.64 3.95 7.79
CA THR A 47 0.01 4.76 6.75
C THR A 47 -0.75 6.06 6.50
N ASP A 48 -0.05 7.20 6.58
CA ASP A 48 -0.59 8.50 6.19
C ASP A 48 -0.61 8.61 4.66
N SER A 49 -1.75 8.28 4.07
CA SER A 49 -1.98 8.37 2.63
C SER A 49 -3.20 9.21 2.29
N TYR A 50 -3.20 9.69 1.06
CA TYR A 50 -4.32 10.34 0.40
C TYR A 50 -4.70 9.58 -0.86
N GLY A 51 -5.91 9.79 -1.35
CA GLY A 51 -6.37 9.38 -2.67
C GLY A 51 -5.34 9.71 -3.75
N GLY A 52 -5.09 8.75 -4.65
CA GLY A 52 -3.99 8.80 -5.62
C GLY A 52 -2.74 8.01 -5.19
N ASN A 53 -2.65 7.55 -3.93
CA ASN A 53 -1.57 6.62 -3.55
C ASN A 53 -1.85 5.15 -3.90
N SER A 54 -3.05 4.78 -4.33
CA SER A 54 -3.36 3.39 -4.71
C SER A 54 -2.34 2.87 -5.74
N GLY A 55 -1.80 1.67 -5.50
CA GLY A 55 -0.72 1.08 -6.28
C GLY A 55 0.68 1.35 -5.75
N SER A 56 0.83 2.24 -4.75
CA SER A 56 2.13 2.54 -4.15
C SER A 56 2.66 1.38 -3.31
N PRO A 57 3.98 1.09 -3.38
CA PRO A 57 4.60 0.09 -2.54
C PRO A 57 4.69 0.55 -1.09
N VAL A 58 4.43 -0.39 -0.18
CA VAL A 58 4.63 -0.25 1.26
C VAL A 58 5.73 -1.20 1.68
N PHE A 59 6.77 -0.66 2.31
CA PHE A 59 8.01 -1.37 2.66
C PHE A 59 8.05 -1.68 4.14
N LYS A 60 8.67 -2.81 4.51
CA LYS A 60 9.12 -3.05 5.89
C LYS A 60 10.26 -2.08 6.18
N ALA A 61 10.13 -1.26 7.22
CA ALA A 61 11.12 -0.21 7.52
C ALA A 61 12.53 -0.77 7.80
N ASN A 62 12.61 -1.96 8.39
CA ASN A 62 13.90 -2.57 8.77
C ASN A 62 14.65 -3.22 7.60
N THR A 63 13.94 -3.81 6.63
CA THR A 63 14.56 -4.57 5.53
C THR A 63 14.51 -3.85 4.19
N LEU A 64 13.66 -2.82 4.07
CA LEU A 64 13.35 -2.12 2.81
C LEU A 64 12.84 -3.06 1.71
N GLU A 65 12.25 -4.18 2.11
CA GLU A 65 11.53 -5.08 1.21
C GLU A 65 10.05 -4.71 1.17
N VAL A 66 9.43 -4.85 0.00
CA VAL A 66 8.00 -4.55 -0.18
C VAL A 66 7.17 -5.55 0.62
N ALA A 67 6.39 -5.06 1.57
CA ALA A 67 5.42 -5.83 2.36
C ALA A 67 4.07 -5.98 1.65
N GLY A 68 3.70 -4.98 0.84
CA GLY A 68 2.45 -5.00 0.10
C GLY A 68 2.22 -3.75 -0.74
N ILE A 69 1.04 -3.69 -1.34
CA ILE A 69 0.59 -2.59 -2.21
C ILE A 69 -0.65 -1.93 -1.61
N LEU A 70 -0.61 -0.61 -1.42
CA LEU A 70 -1.75 0.15 -0.91
C LEU A 70 -2.90 0.14 -1.92
N VAL A 71 -4.12 -0.20 -1.50
CA VAL A 71 -5.27 -0.32 -2.42
C VAL A 71 -6.51 0.48 -2.03
N ARG A 72 -6.71 0.80 -0.75
CA ARG A 72 -7.89 1.55 -0.27
C ARG A 72 -7.67 2.09 1.16
N GLY A 73 -8.38 3.15 1.50
CA GLY A 73 -8.16 3.91 2.73
C GLY A 73 -9.40 4.48 3.39
N ASP A 74 -9.20 5.29 4.41
CA ASP A 74 -10.24 6.15 4.98
C ASP A 74 -10.52 7.36 4.05
N GLN A 75 -11.46 8.21 4.44
CA GLN A 75 -11.71 9.50 3.81
C GLN A 75 -10.55 10.47 4.09
N ASP A 76 -10.04 11.12 3.05
CA ASP A 76 -8.85 11.98 3.13
C ASP A 76 -9.10 13.36 3.76
N TYR A 77 -10.28 13.94 3.52
CA TYR A 77 -10.57 15.34 3.80
C TYR A 77 -11.96 15.52 4.40
N ASP A 78 -12.09 16.48 5.31
CA ASP A 78 -13.36 16.94 5.88
C ASP A 78 -13.56 18.44 5.59
N PHE A 79 -14.81 18.91 5.61
CA PHE A 79 -15.11 20.33 5.48
C PHE A 79 -15.03 21.04 6.84
N ASP A 80 -14.10 21.99 7.00
CA ASP A 80 -13.99 22.85 8.17
C ASP A 80 -14.98 24.00 8.05
N TYR A 81 -16.14 23.87 8.69
CA TYR A 81 -17.20 24.89 8.68
C TYR A 81 -16.80 26.20 9.38
N ALA A 82 -15.84 26.18 10.30
CA ALA A 82 -15.38 27.42 10.95
C ALA A 82 -14.50 28.24 10.00
N LYS A 83 -13.67 27.56 9.19
CA LYS A 83 -12.77 28.20 8.21
C LYS A 83 -13.33 28.29 6.79
N GLN A 84 -14.48 27.65 6.54
CA GLN A 84 -15.12 27.57 5.23
C GLN A 84 -14.20 26.99 4.14
N CYS A 85 -13.46 25.92 4.47
CA CYS A 85 -12.54 25.26 3.56
C CYS A 85 -12.50 23.73 3.75
N VAL A 86 -12.02 23.01 2.73
CA VAL A 86 -11.69 21.58 2.86
C VAL A 86 -10.33 21.45 3.52
N ALA A 87 -10.23 20.61 4.55
CA ALA A 87 -9.01 20.36 5.30
C ALA A 87 -8.73 18.86 5.40
N SER A 88 -7.46 18.48 5.53
CA SER A 88 -7.08 17.09 5.79
C SER A 88 -7.77 16.55 7.03
N LYS A 89 -8.35 15.35 6.92
CA LYS A 89 -8.92 14.65 8.06
C LYS A 89 -7.78 14.21 8.97
N VAL A 90 -7.85 14.61 10.24
CA VAL A 90 -6.88 14.20 11.26
C VAL A 90 -7.57 13.23 12.20
N CYS A 91 -6.96 12.07 12.36
CA CYS A 91 -7.44 11.01 13.22
C CYS A 91 -6.49 10.81 14.39
N GLU A 92 -7.04 10.56 15.58
CA GLU A 92 -6.28 9.88 16.61
C GLU A 92 -5.86 8.48 16.12
N GLU A 93 -4.71 8.03 16.58
CA GLU A 93 -4.17 6.71 16.23
C GLU A 93 -5.18 5.61 16.55
N ASP A 94 -5.33 4.67 15.63
CA ASP A 94 -6.31 3.58 15.66
C ASP A 94 -7.81 3.97 15.70
N LYS A 95 -8.17 5.25 15.67
CA LYS A 95 -9.59 5.67 15.71
C LYS A 95 -10.26 5.69 14.34
N CYS A 96 -9.48 5.89 13.29
CA CYS A 96 -9.95 5.82 11.91
C CYS A 96 -9.89 4.40 11.35
N ARG A 97 -10.48 4.20 10.18
CA ARG A 97 -10.52 2.91 9.48
C ARG A 97 -9.11 2.38 9.22
N GLY A 98 -8.17 3.28 8.91
CA GLY A 98 -6.82 2.94 8.47
C GLY A 98 -6.79 2.56 6.99
N GLU A 99 -5.62 2.14 6.56
CA GLU A 99 -5.32 1.84 5.17
C GLU A 99 -5.19 0.35 4.95
N ASP A 100 -5.81 -0.19 3.90
CA ASP A 100 -5.69 -1.60 3.54
C ASP A 100 -4.60 -1.76 2.47
N ILE A 101 -3.65 -2.63 2.78
CA ILE A 101 -2.51 -2.95 1.93
C ILE A 101 -2.58 -4.42 1.55
N THR A 102 -2.73 -4.70 0.25
CA THR A 102 -2.72 -6.06 -0.29
C THR A 102 -1.36 -6.69 -0.02
N LEU A 103 -1.35 -7.91 0.51
CA LEU A 103 -0.11 -8.63 0.84
C LEU A 103 0.71 -8.89 -0.43
N ILE A 104 2.03 -8.65 -0.35
CA ILE A 104 2.92 -8.84 -1.50
C ILE A 104 2.98 -10.29 -1.98
N GLU A 105 2.64 -11.24 -1.11
CA GLU A 105 2.63 -12.67 -1.42
C GLU A 105 1.75 -13.02 -2.62
N PHE A 106 0.65 -12.28 -2.83
CA PHE A 106 -0.22 -12.54 -3.99
C PHE A 106 0.47 -12.18 -5.29
N ILE A 107 1.23 -11.09 -5.29
CA ILE A 107 2.01 -10.67 -6.46
C ILE A 107 3.15 -11.66 -6.69
N GLN A 108 3.84 -12.11 -5.63
CA GLN A 108 4.88 -13.13 -5.76
C GLN A 108 4.35 -14.44 -6.36
N LYS A 109 3.19 -14.92 -5.87
CA LYS A 109 2.52 -16.12 -6.42
C LYS A 109 2.15 -15.94 -7.89
N ALA A 110 1.56 -14.78 -8.25
CA ALA A 110 1.19 -14.48 -9.63
C ALA A 110 2.42 -14.40 -10.57
N LEU A 111 3.50 -13.74 -10.15
CA LEU A 111 4.73 -13.65 -10.92
C LEU A 111 5.39 -15.04 -11.11
N ALA A 112 5.40 -15.87 -10.08
CA ALA A 112 5.93 -17.24 -10.18
C ALA A 112 5.13 -18.09 -11.20
N GLN A 113 3.81 -17.96 -11.23
CA GLN A 113 2.95 -18.66 -12.20
C GLN A 113 3.20 -18.16 -13.64
N GLN A 114 3.44 -16.87 -13.84
CA GLN A 114 3.79 -16.32 -15.15
C GLN A 114 5.13 -16.88 -15.67
N THR A 115 6.13 -17.06 -14.79
CA THR A 115 7.41 -17.68 -15.18
C THR A 115 7.31 -19.15 -15.55
N GLN A 116 6.22 -19.82 -15.17
CA GLN A 116 5.97 -21.24 -15.43
C GLN A 116 5.06 -21.49 -16.63
N THR A 117 4.43 -20.46 -17.19
CA THR A 117 3.54 -20.61 -18.35
C THR A 117 4.37 -20.41 -19.62
N PRO A 118 4.58 -21.44 -20.47
CA PRO A 118 5.22 -21.23 -21.77
C PRO A 118 4.39 -20.21 -22.54
N VAL A 119 5.01 -19.15 -23.04
CA VAL A 119 4.38 -18.26 -24.00
C VAL A 119 4.17 -19.07 -25.28
N THR A 120 3.02 -19.74 -25.40
CA THR A 120 2.63 -20.38 -26.65
C THR A 120 2.32 -19.24 -27.61
N ASN A 121 3.29 -18.89 -28.45
CA ASN A 121 3.07 -18.04 -29.62
C ASN A 121 2.13 -18.77 -30.57
N THR A 122 0.82 -18.66 -30.36
CA THR A 122 -0.16 -19.05 -31.37
C THR A 122 -0.13 -17.96 -32.44
N PRO A 123 0.16 -18.29 -33.72
CA PRO A 123 0.09 -17.32 -34.80
C PRO A 123 -1.32 -16.74 -34.84
N GLN A 124 -1.44 -15.41 -34.78
CA GLN A 124 -2.67 -14.74 -35.18
C GLN A 124 -2.92 -15.10 -36.65
N GLN A 125 -3.96 -15.89 -36.91
CA GLN A 125 -4.44 -16.14 -38.28
C GLN A 125 -4.91 -14.83 -38.91
N PRO A 126 -4.76 -14.70 -40.24
CA PRO A 126 -4.99 -13.45 -40.98
C PRO A 126 -6.43 -12.94 -40.90
#